data_AF-A0A161YEN2-F1
#
_entry.id   AF-A0A161YEN2-F1
#
_cell.length_a   1.000
_cell.length_b   1.000
_cell.length_c   1.000
_cell.angle_alpha   90.00
_cell.angle_beta   90.00
_cell.angle_gamma   90.00
#
_symmetry.space_group_name_H-M   'P 1'
#
loop_
_entity.id
_entity.type
_entity.pdbx_description
1 polymer ?
#
loop_
_entity_poly.entity_id
_entity_poly.type
_entity_poly.pdbx_seq_one_letter_code
_entity_poly.pdbx_strand_id
1 'polypeptide(L)'
;MDRKRIASYLIKKSKYTEEQKRLLNAVDKAREDLDIARQYFDIVNDPRLVDYAIYMEEAAKAKYMYLLNEAKKAGLKFQGDTIIKEVSAS
;
A
#
# COMPACT_ATOMS: atom_id res chain seq x y z
N MET A 1 -1.15 38.65 -0.24
CA MET A 1 -1.21 37.28 0.34
C MET A 1 0.09 36.57 0.02
N ASP A 2 0.78 36.09 1.05
CA ASP A 2 2.11 35.50 0.90
C ASP A 2 2.00 34.02 0.50
N ARG A 3 2.26 33.72 -0.79
CA ARG A 3 2.17 32.37 -1.35
C ARG A 3 3.08 31.37 -0.62
N LYS A 4 4.18 31.84 -0.02
CA LYS A 4 5.08 31.01 0.78
C LYS A 4 4.44 30.53 2.08
N ARG A 5 3.58 31.36 2.70
CA ARG A 5 2.84 31.00 3.92
C ARG A 5 1.73 29.99 3.65
N ILE A 6 1.09 30.06 2.49
CA ILE A 6 0.03 29.10 2.09
C ILE A 6 0.65 27.74 1.75
N ALA A 7 1.73 27.73 0.96
CA ALA A 7 2.44 26.51 0.61
C ALA A 7 2.99 25.79 1.85
N SER A 8 3.59 26.54 2.80
CA SER A 8 4.06 25.95 4.05
C SER A 8 2.90 25.45 4.92
N TYR A 9 1.74 26.11 4.91
CA TYR A 9 0.54 25.64 5.62
C TYR A 9 -0.01 24.33 5.03
N LEU A 10 0.00 24.19 3.70
CA LEU A 10 -0.43 22.97 3.00
C LEU A 10 0.55 21.81 3.21
N ILE A 11 1.86 22.08 3.16
CA ILE A 11 2.92 21.10 3.46
C ILE A 11 2.85 20.67 4.93
N LYS A 12 2.60 21.61 5.84
CA LYS A 12 2.44 21.34 7.29
C LYS A 12 1.14 20.58 7.62
N LYS A 13 0.13 20.63 6.75
CA LYS A 13 -1.11 19.84 6.88
C LYS A 13 -0.98 18.40 6.37
N SER A 14 0.02 18.12 5.53
CA SER A 14 0.31 16.78 5.04
C SER A 14 0.93 15.95 6.17
N LYS A 15 0.17 14.99 6.71
CA LYS A 15 0.59 14.07 7.79
C LYS A 15 1.90 13.32 7.49
N TYR A 16 2.24 13.17 6.21
CA TYR A 16 3.37 12.40 5.72
C TYR A 16 4.24 13.19 4.74
N THR A 17 5.53 12.87 4.70
CA THR A 17 6.48 13.34 3.68
C THR A 17 6.15 12.77 2.31
N GLU A 18 6.66 13.37 1.24
CA GLU A 18 6.46 12.83 -0.13
C GLU A 18 6.99 11.40 -0.28
N GLU A 19 8.11 11.08 0.36
CA GLU A 19 8.66 9.72 0.35
C GLU A 19 7.76 8.74 1.08
N GLN A 20 7.24 9.12 2.25
CA GLN A 20 6.26 8.34 2.98
C GLN A 20 4.97 8.13 2.17
N LYS A 21 4.50 9.13 1.42
CA LYS A 21 3.34 8.97 0.51
C LYS A 21 3.62 7.98 -0.61
N ARG A 22 4.80 8.04 -1.23
CA ARG A 22 5.20 7.07 -2.26
C ARG A 22 5.23 5.65 -1.70
N LEU A 23 5.75 5.49 -0.49
CA LEU A 23 5.81 4.21 0.20
C LEU A 23 4.40 3.69 0.55
N LEU A 24 3.50 4.55 1.03
CA LEU A 24 2.09 4.19 1.27
C LEU A 24 1.41 3.74 -0.03
N ASN A 25 1.57 4.48 -1.13
CA ASN A 25 1.03 4.10 -2.43
C ASN A 25 1.60 2.76 -2.92
N ALA A 26 2.88 2.49 -2.68
CA ALA A 26 3.50 1.23 -3.03
C ALA A 26 2.94 0.06 -2.20
N VAL A 27 2.69 0.27 -0.90
CA VAL A 27 2.03 -0.71 -0.03
C VAL A 27 0.61 -1.00 -0.52
N ASP A 28 -0.18 0.03 -0.84
CA ASP A 28 -1.54 -0.14 -1.36
C ASP A 28 -1.55 -0.93 -2.67
N LYS A 29 -0.66 -0.58 -3.60
CA LYS A 29 -0.53 -1.30 -4.87
C LYS A 29 -0.11 -2.75 -4.67
N ALA A 30 0.80 -3.03 -3.74
CA ALA A 30 1.21 -4.41 -3.45
C ALA A 30 0.09 -5.23 -2.80
N ARG A 31 -0.81 -4.59 -2.04
CA ARG A 31 -2.03 -5.22 -1.52
C ARG A 31 -2.99 -5.59 -2.67
N GLU A 32 -3.21 -4.66 -3.59
CA GLU A 32 -4.02 -4.91 -4.79
C GLU A 32 -3.43 -6.03 -5.65
N ASP A 33 -2.11 -6.02 -5.89
CA ASP A 33 -1.38 -7.08 -6.62
C ASP A 33 -1.60 -8.45 -5.94
N LEU A 34 -1.57 -8.51 -4.61
CA LEU A 34 -1.82 -9.74 -3.83
C LEU A 34 -3.27 -10.22 -3.95
N ASP A 35 -4.24 -9.31 -3.88
CA ASP A 35 -5.65 -9.65 -4.05
C ASP A 35 -5.94 -10.16 -5.47
N ILE A 36 -5.30 -9.58 -6.49
CA ILE A 36 -5.38 -10.07 -7.88
C ILE A 36 -4.78 -11.48 -8.00
N ALA A 37 -3.63 -11.74 -7.37
CA ALA A 37 -3.00 -13.06 -7.41
C ALA A 37 -3.89 -14.14 -6.76
N ARG A 38 -4.55 -13.80 -5.65
CA ARG A 38 -5.54 -14.67 -4.99
C ARG A 38 -6.73 -14.97 -5.89
N GLN A 39 -7.31 -13.93 -6.50
CA GLN A 39 -8.41 -14.11 -7.44
C GLN A 39 -7.99 -14.98 -8.64
N TYR A 40 -6.75 -14.83 -9.12
CA TYR A 40 -6.24 -15.66 -10.20
C TYR A 40 -6.15 -17.14 -9.80
N PHE A 41 -5.69 -17.43 -8.58
CA PHE A 41 -5.70 -18.78 -8.02
C PHE A 41 -7.12 -19.36 -7.94
N ASP A 42 -8.10 -18.56 -7.54
CA ASP A 42 -9.49 -19.01 -7.39
C ASP A 42 -10.18 -19.35 -8.72
N ILE A 43 -9.80 -18.71 -9.83
CA ILE A 43 -10.46 -18.90 -11.14
C ILE A 43 -9.79 -19.95 -12.03
N VAL A 44 -8.55 -20.34 -11.73
CA VAL A 44 -7.74 -21.17 -12.63
C VAL A 44 -7.91 -22.66 -12.35
N ASN A 45 -8.07 -23.44 -13.42
CA ASN A 45 -8.35 -24.88 -13.33
C ASN A 45 -7.33 -25.77 -14.04
N ASP A 46 -6.46 -25.23 -14.91
CA ASP A 46 -5.35 -25.99 -15.48
C ASP A 46 -4.30 -26.21 -14.39
N PRO A 47 -3.93 -27.45 -14.05
CA PRO A 47 -2.98 -27.73 -12.97
C PRO A 47 -1.65 -26.97 -13.07
N ARG A 48 -1.13 -26.73 -14.29
CA ARG A 48 0.12 -25.99 -14.50
C ARG A 48 -0.04 -24.51 -14.19
N LEU A 49 -1.23 -23.98 -14.42
CA LEU A 49 -1.54 -22.59 -14.13
C LEU A 49 -1.92 -22.40 -12.65
N VAL A 50 -2.42 -23.44 -11.97
CA VAL A 50 -2.59 -23.46 -10.51
C VAL A 50 -1.23 -23.34 -9.82
N ASP A 51 -0.23 -24.13 -10.22
CA ASP A 51 1.12 -24.01 -9.67
C ASP A 51 1.67 -22.60 -9.88
N TYR A 52 1.50 -22.04 -11.08
CA TYR A 52 1.89 -20.67 -11.37
C TYR A 52 1.16 -19.65 -10.48
N ALA A 53 -0.14 -19.82 -10.24
CA ALA A 53 -0.93 -18.96 -9.38
C ALA A 53 -0.43 -18.97 -7.92
N ILE A 54 -0.04 -20.13 -7.40
CA ILE A 54 0.57 -20.26 -6.07
C ILE A 54 1.86 -19.42 -5.99
N TYR A 55 2.76 -19.59 -6.94
CA TYR A 55 4.01 -18.82 -6.97
C TYR A 55 3.75 -17.31 -7.10
N MET A 56 2.75 -16.90 -7.88
CA MET A 56 2.37 -15.50 -8.01
C MET A 56 1.85 -14.93 -6.68
N GLU A 57 0.97 -15.64 -5.97
CA GLU A 57 0.47 -15.19 -4.67
C GLU A 57 1.60 -15.06 -3.66
N GLU A 58 2.49 -16.06 -3.57
CA GLU A 58 3.64 -16.03 -2.67
C GLU A 58 4.58 -14.85 -2.96
N ALA A 59 4.86 -14.58 -4.23
CA ALA A 59 5.70 -13.46 -4.64
C ALA A 59 5.05 -12.10 -4.30
N ALA A 60 3.75 -11.95 -4.58
CA ALA A 60 3.00 -10.74 -4.24
C ALA A 60 2.95 -10.51 -2.72
N LYS A 61 2.73 -11.58 -1.94
CA LYS A 61 2.72 -11.55 -0.47
C LYS A 61 4.08 -11.14 0.08
N ALA A 62 5.17 -11.71 -0.43
CA ALA A 62 6.52 -11.37 -0.01
C ALA A 62 6.82 -9.87 -0.26
N LYS A 63 6.45 -9.35 -1.44
CA LYS A 63 6.60 -7.93 -1.78
C LYS A 63 5.78 -7.03 -0.86
N TYR A 64 4.52 -7.39 -0.59
CA TYR A 64 3.65 -6.65 0.32
C TYR A 64 4.23 -6.60 1.74
N MET A 65 4.68 -7.73 2.28
CA MET A 65 5.31 -7.81 3.61
C MET A 65 6.60 -6.98 3.69
N TYR A 66 7.43 -7.01 2.66
CA TYR A 66 8.63 -6.18 2.56
C TYR A 66 8.27 -4.69 2.65
N LEU A 67 7.30 -4.23 1.85
CA LEU A 67 6.90 -2.81 1.84
C LEU A 67 6.25 -2.36 3.15
N LEU A 68 5.48 -3.25 3.81
CA LEU A 68 4.97 -2.98 5.16
C LEU A 68 6.10 -2.78 6.18
N ASN A 69 7.17 -3.58 6.09
CA ASN A 69 8.32 -3.44 6.96
C ASN A 69 9.08 -2.14 6.69
N GLU A 70 9.27 -1.76 5.42
CA GLU A 70 9.87 -0.48 5.05
C GLU A 70 9.02 0.70 5.56
N ALA A 71 7.69 0.61 5.45
CA ALA A 71 6.80 1.64 5.96
C ALA A 71 6.89 1.79 7.49
N LYS A 72 6.96 0.68 8.23
CA LYS A 72 7.20 0.71 9.68
C LYS A 72 8.52 1.38 10.03
N LYS A 73 9.61 1.07 9.30
CA LYS A 73 10.92 1.72 9.48
C LYS A 73 10.87 3.23 9.19
N ALA A 74 10.03 3.65 8.23
CA ALA A 74 9.78 5.05 7.91
C ALA A 74 8.88 5.78 8.94
N GLY A 75 8.55 5.14 10.07
CA GLY A 75 7.74 5.72 11.14
C GLY A 75 6.24 5.78 10.82
N LEU A 76 5.79 5.08 9.77
CA LEU A 76 4.38 5.01 9.43
C LEU A 76 3.65 4.05 10.38
N LYS A 77 2.53 4.51 10.92
CA LYS A 77 1.64 3.70 11.76
C LYS A 77 0.45 3.24 10.93
N PHE A 78 0.24 1.94 10.88
CA PHE A 78 -0.95 1.32 10.30
C PHE A 78 -1.93 1.02 11.44
N GLN A 79 -3.17 1.48 11.35
CA GLN A 79 -4.21 1.14 12.30
C GLN A 79 -5.12 0.10 11.62
N GLY A 80 -4.81 -1.19 11.82
CA GLY A 80 -5.50 -2.32 11.17
C GLY A 80 -5.05 -2.62 9.74
N ASP A 81 -5.86 -3.40 9.00
CA ASP A 81 -5.61 -3.87 7.62
C ASP A 81 -5.87 -2.80 6.54
N THR A 82 -6.19 -1.57 6.92
CA THR A 82 -6.53 -0.49 5.99
C THR A 82 -5.67 0.74 6.26
N ILE A 83 -5.02 1.26 5.22
CA ILE A 83 -4.37 2.57 5.27
C ILE A 83 -5.45 3.62 5.54
N ILE A 84 -5.36 4.25 6.70
CA ILE A 84 -6.36 5.18 7.22
C ILE A 84 -6.47 6.41 6.30
N LYS A 85 -7.46 6.43 5.41
CA LYS A 85 -8.19 7.67 5.12
C LYS A 85 -9.09 7.90 6.33
N GLU A 86 -8.59 8.61 7.33
CA GLU A 86 -9.48 9.22 8.33
C GLU A 86 -10.39 10.19 7.59
N VAL A 87 -11.59 9.72 7.23
CA VAL A 87 -12.71 10.59 6.93
C VAL A 87 -13.03 11.27 8.26
N SER A 88 -12.58 12.50 8.41
CA SER A 88 -13.06 13.39 9.47
C SER A 88 -14.59 13.45 9.33
N ALA A 89 -15.28 12.81 10.27
CA ALA A 89 -16.71 13.00 10.47
C ALA A 89 -16.96 14.49 10.76
N SER A 90 -18.13 14.90 10.27
CA SER A 90 -18.70 16.26 10.17
C SER A 90 -18.51 17.18 11.37
#